data_AF-A0A7K1S6L1-F1
#
_entry.id   AF-A0A7K1S6L1-F1
#
_cell.length_a   1.000
_cell.length_b   1.000
_cell.length_c   1.000
_cell.angle_alpha   90.00
_cell.angle_beta   90.00
_cell.angle_gamma   90.00
#
_symmetry.space_group_name_H-M   'P 1'
#
loop_
_entity.id
_entity.type
_entity.pdbx_description
1 polymer ?
#
loop_
_entity_poly.entity_id
_entity_poly.type
_entity_poly.pdbx_seq_one_letter_code
_entity_poly.pdbx_strand_id
1 'polypeptide(L)' 'MNLLIPLAFRVVGGLAAALVGIIYFFRKVAFKKRCPYCGDFHGDRVKRPKLLKATLGFLPIKAYHCQACHHSYYLMSYNL' A
#
# COMPACT_ATOMS: atom_id res chain seq x y z
N MET A 1 25.81 26.45 19.54
CA MET A 1 24.60 25.58 19.59
C MET A 1 24.63 24.65 18.38
N ASN A 2 24.82 23.35 18.61
CA ASN A 2 25.18 22.38 17.57
C ASN A 2 24.02 22.11 16.59
N LEU A 3 24.16 22.61 15.35
CA LEU A 3 23.21 22.48 14.24
C LEU A 3 22.99 21.01 13.78
N LEU A 4 23.82 20.08 14.25
CA LEU A 4 23.78 18.65 13.93
C LEU A 4 22.58 17.92 14.56
N ILE A 5 22.14 18.35 15.74
CA ILE A 5 21.06 17.69 16.50
C ILE A 5 19.70 17.80 15.78
N PRO A 6 19.25 18.98 15.29
CA PRO A 6 17.97 19.06 14.57
C PRO A 6 17.99 18.35 13.21
N LEU A 7 19.16 18.26 12.57
CA LEU A 7 19.34 17.56 11.30
C LEU A 7 19.23 16.04 11.49
N ALA A 8 19.89 15.49 12.51
CA ALA A 8 19.78 14.09 12.88
C ALA A 8 18.33 13.70 13.23
N PHE A 9 17.62 14.54 14.00
CA PHE A 9 16.22 14.30 14.36
C PHE A 9 15.28 14.27 13.15
N ARG A 10 15.51 15.14 12.15
CA ARG A 10 14.75 15.16 10.90
C ARG A 10 15.00 13.91 10.05
N VAL A 11 16.25 13.48 9.94
CA VAL A 11 16.60 12.28 9.18
C VAL A 11 16.01 11.03 9.83
N VAL A 12 16.19 10.88 11.14
CA VAL A 12 15.65 9.73 11.89
C VAL A 12 14.11 9.74 11.88
N GLY A 13 13.49 10.89 12.10
CA GLY A 13 12.04 11.04 12.04
C GLY A 13 11.47 10.75 10.64
N GLY A 14 12.15 11.22 9.59
CA GLY A 14 11.78 10.94 8.20
C GLY A 14 11.88 9.45 7.85
N LEU A 15 12.95 8.77 8.27
CA LEU A 15 13.12 7.33 8.09
C LEU A 15 12.03 6.54 8.83
N ALA A 16 11.74 6.89 10.08
CA ALA A 16 10.67 6.24 10.85
C ALA A 16 9.30 6.41 10.17
N ALA A 17 8.97 7.63 9.72
CA ALA A 17 7.72 7.88 9.00
C ALA A 17 7.63 7.12 7.67
N ALA A 18 8.75 7.02 6.93
CA ALA A 18 8.81 6.25 5.70
C ALA A 18 8.57 4.75 5.97
N LEU A 19 9.20 4.18 7.00
CA LEU A 19 8.99 2.78 7.39
C LEU A 19 7.53 2.51 7.76
N VAL A 20 6.91 3.38 8.57
CA VAL A 20 5.49 3.25 8.93
C VAL A 20 4.60 3.32 7.70
N GLY A 21 4.87 4.27 6.78
CA GLY A 21 4.15 4.40 5.52
C GLY A 21 4.27 3.15 4.64
N ILE A 22 5.48 2.59 4.54
CA ILE A 22 5.76 1.36 3.78
C ILE A 22 5.00 0.17 4.40
N ILE A 23 5.06 -0.01 5.73
CA ILE A 23 4.32 -1.08 6.41
C ILE A 23 2.82 -0.94 6.18
N TYR A 24 2.28 0.27 6.31
CA TYR A 24 0.86 0.53 6.07
C TYR A 24 0.47 0.23 4.62
N PHE A 25 1.34 0.57 3.67
CA PHE A 25 1.13 0.24 2.26
C PHE A 25 1.13 -1.27 2.04
N PHE A 26 2.10 -2.01 2.58
CA PHE A 26 2.15 -3.47 2.49
C PHE A 26 0.93 -4.14 3.13
N ARG A 27 0.35 -3.58 4.20
CA ARG A 27 -0.90 -4.11 4.77
C ARG A 27 -2.11 -3.99 3.84
N LYS A 28 -2.10 -3.02 2.92
CA LYS A 28 -3.14 -2.86 1.90
C LYS A 28 -2.87 -3.63 0.61
N VAL A 29 -1.63 -4.07 0.41
CA VAL A 29 -1.23 -4.81 -0.79
C VAL A 29 -1.27 -6.31 -0.53
N ALA A 30 -2.15 -6.99 -1.24
CA ALA A 30 -2.19 -8.44 -1.30
C ALA A 30 -1.33 -8.96 -2.45
N PHE A 31 -0.70 -10.08 -2.20
CA PHE A 31 0.18 -10.80 -3.12
C PHE A 31 -0.47 -12.05 -3.71
N LYS A 32 -1.61 -12.45 -3.14
CA LYS A 32 -2.48 -13.55 -3.57
C LYS A 32 -3.90 -13.01 -3.67
N LYS A 33 -4.79 -13.69 -4.41
CA LYS A 33 -6.23 -13.34 -4.50
C LYS A 33 -6.97 -13.61 -3.18
N ARG A 34 -6.49 -13.07 -2.06
CA ARG A 34 -7.11 -13.09 -0.74
C ARG A 34 -7.08 -11.68 -0.17
N CYS A 35 -8.13 -11.32 0.54
CA CYS A 35 -8.19 -10.05 1.26
C CYS A 35 -7.14 -10.04 2.38
N PRO A 36 -6.28 -9.02 2.49
CA PRO A 36 -5.28 -8.95 3.55
C PRO A 36 -5.89 -8.63 4.93
N TYR A 37 -7.18 -8.26 4.98
CA TYR A 37 -7.90 -7.93 6.20
C TYR A 37 -8.60 -9.14 6.83
N CYS A 38 -9.42 -9.85 6.06
CA CYS A 38 -10.20 -11.00 6.54
C CYS A 38 -9.71 -12.36 6.02
N GLY A 39 -8.85 -12.39 5.00
CA GLY A 39 -8.37 -13.64 4.39
C GLY A 39 -9.28 -14.23 3.30
N ASP A 40 -10.48 -13.68 3.08
CA ASP A 40 -11.45 -14.18 2.08
C ASP A 40 -10.99 -13.98 0.63
N PHE A 41 -11.48 -14.86 -0.24
CA PHE A 41 -11.20 -14.83 -1.68
C PHE A 41 -12.20 -14.02 -2.52
N HIS A 42 -13.32 -13.62 -1.91
CA HIS A 42 -14.42 -12.91 -2.59
C HIS A 42 -14.12 -11.40 -2.69
N GLY A 43 -13.17 -11.07 -3.56
CA GLY A 43 -12.86 -9.70 -3.94
C GLY A 43 -13.39 -9.36 -5.32
N ASP A 44 -14.28 -8.37 -5.41
CA ASP A 44 -14.73 -7.82 -6.68
C ASP A 44 -13.74 -6.80 -7.21
N ARG A 45 -13.47 -6.87 -8.51
CA ARG A 45 -12.51 -5.97 -9.14
C ARG A 45 -13.12 -4.58 -9.28
N VAL A 46 -12.45 -3.58 -8.72
CA VAL A 46 -12.88 -2.16 -8.80
C VAL A 46 -11.95 -1.34 -9.67
N LYS A 47 -12.46 -0.23 -10.21
CA LYS A 47 -11.66 0.71 -11.01
C LYS A 47 -10.60 1.36 -10.11
N ARG A 48 -9.36 1.44 -10.62
CA ARG A 48 -8.28 2.16 -9.92
C ARG A 48 -8.64 3.66 -9.83
N PRO A 49 -8.40 4.33 -8.70
CA PRO A 49 -8.52 5.78 -8.63
C PRO A 49 -7.56 6.46 -9.62
N LYS A 50 -7.99 7.58 -10.22
CA LYS A 50 -7.25 8.28 -11.30
C LYS A 50 -5.82 8.63 -10.88
N LEU A 51 -5.63 9.10 -9.65
CA LEU A 51 -4.30 9.43 -9.10
C LEU A 51 -3.36 8.22 -9.10
N LEU A 52 -3.86 7.06 -8.67
CA LEU A 52 -3.07 5.84 -8.58
C LEU A 52 -2.77 5.26 -9.96
N LYS A 53 -3.66 5.48 -10.94
CA LYS A 53 -3.39 5.19 -12.36
C LYS A 53 -2.32 6.12 -12.93
N ALA A 54 -2.30 7.39 -12.53
CA ALA A 54 -1.31 8.37 -13.00
C ALA A 54 0.08 8.12 -12.40
N THR A 55 0.16 7.79 -11.10
CA THR A 55 1.45 7.61 -10.40
C THR A 55 2.01 6.19 -10.52
N LEU A 56 1.15 5.16 -10.54
CA LEU A 56 1.54 3.74 -10.52
C LEU A 56 0.94 2.97 -11.70
N GLY A 57 0.64 3.66 -12.81
CA GLY A 57 0.05 3.08 -14.01
C GLY A 57 0.89 1.98 -14.65
N PHE A 58 2.22 2.10 -14.55
CA PHE A 58 3.19 1.13 -15.06
C PHE A 58 3.26 -0.16 -14.23
N LEU A 59 2.74 -0.17 -12.99
CA LEU A 59 2.75 -1.34 -12.12
C LEU A 59 1.51 -2.23 -12.35
N PRO A 60 1.67 -3.57 -12.34
CA PRO A 60 0.58 -4.51 -12.56
C PRO A 60 -0.29 -4.71 -11.29
N ILE A 61 -0.76 -3.61 -10.69
CA ILE A 61 -1.49 -3.60 -9.41
C ILE A 61 -3.00 -3.53 -9.64
N LYS A 62 -3.76 -4.59 -9.45
CA LYS A 62 -5.24 -4.57 -9.62
C LYS A 62 -5.91 -4.11 -8.31
N ALA A 63 -6.97 -3.30 -8.38
CA ALA A 63 -7.72 -2.89 -7.19
C ALA A 63 -8.93 -3.81 -7.00
N TYR A 64 -9.18 -4.23 -5.76
CA TYR A 64 -10.27 -5.11 -5.37
C TYR A 64 -11.02 -4.55 -4.17
N HIS A 65 -12.30 -4.89 -4.07
CA HIS A 65 -13.16 -4.63 -2.92
C HIS A 65 -13.66 -5.96 -2.37
N CYS A 66 -13.36 -6.25 -1.11
CA CYS A 66 -13.80 -7.48 -0.48
C CYS A 66 -15.27 -7.40 -0.10
N GLN A 67 -16.09 -8.38 -0.52
CA GLN A 67 -17.50 -8.41 -0.17
C GLN A 67 -17.76 -8.86 1.29
N ALA A 68 -16.80 -9.55 1.92
CA ALA A 68 -16.96 -10.04 3.29
C ALA A 68 -16.70 -8.95 4.34
N CYS A 69 -15.63 -8.16 4.16
CA CYS A 69 -15.24 -7.12 5.11
C CYS A 69 -15.43 -5.69 4.58
N HIS A 70 -15.94 -5.53 3.35
CA HIS A 70 -16.13 -4.24 2.68
C HIS A 70 -14.87 -3.35 2.61
N HIS A 71 -13.68 -3.93 2.79
CA HIS A 71 -12.42 -3.22 2.65
C HIS A 71 -11.88 -3.32 1.22
N SER A 72 -11.34 -2.21 0.75
CA SER A 72 -10.63 -2.13 -0.53
C SER A 72 -9.15 -2.45 -0.33
N TYR A 73 -8.61 -3.29 -1.21
CA TYR A 73 -7.22 -3.72 -1.20
C TYR A 73 -6.65 -3.78 -2.62
N TYR A 74 -5.33 -3.80 -2.71
CA TYR A 74 -4.61 -3.81 -3.99
C TYR A 74 -3.92 -5.16 -4.18
N LEU A 75 -4.18 -5.85 -5.28
CA LEU A 75 -3.50 -7.09 -5.64
C LEU A 75 -2.34 -6.79 -6.59
N MET A 76 -1.11 -7.10 -6.17
CA MET A 76 0.03 -7.04 -7.08
C MET A 76 0.07 -8.33 -7.90
N SER A 77 -0.18 -8.22 -9.21
CA SER A 77 -0.21 -9.34 -10.14
C SER A 77 1.15 -9.41 -10.84
N TYR A 78 2.13 -10.08 -10.23
CA TYR A 78 3.33 -10.47 -10.98
C TYR A 78 2.92 -11.60 -11.93
N ASN A 79 2.89 -11.31 -13.22
CA ASN A 79 3.06 -12.34 -14.23
C ASN A 79 4.53 -12.77 -14.13
N LEU A 80 4.80 -13.82 -13.37
CA LEU A 80 5.89 -14.74 -13.68
C LEU A 80 5.24 -15.94 -14.36
#